data_AF-A0A5B8JCK2-F1
#
_entry.id   AF-A0A5B8JCK2-F1
#
_cell.length_a   1.000
_cell.length_b   1.000
_cell.length_c   1.000
_cell.angle_alpha   90.00
_cell.angle_beta   90.00
_cell.angle_gamma   90.00
#
_symmetry.space_group_name_H-M   'P 1'
#
loop_
_entity.id
_entity.type
_entity.pdbx_description
1 polymer ?
#
loop_
_entity_poly.entity_id
_entity_poly.type
_entity_poly.pdbx_seq_one_letter_code
_entity_poly.pdbx_strand_id
1 'polypeptide(L)'
;MQKYKIYIDFEAITPPFTTILGSQVKNNYPFCYTIGYIDKYSQEYYKTRIIKLKSMNLKQLYRDLKEHLTKDIHKLIEQEIEINEENIQFIGWNPQLENEVTNKLFEMNTKNIINSSHQLSLNIATKYFINNDIYFEYFNKLDLNDTFYRKTLDSEKTGVKANYVGFLIYCYYKKRYFNNTELAEIDLDLLKRQLIKYNKDDVKRLIYIEKHKNEVNSIIEEEIYKRNQKNAYIKEFNNLKKLKKYLSFIRLVKENTIEELKEKLNRRNEQLNNYLIKQKCDKTKEIVYQKEIKKIKSLFDYINKSQKKFNLISELNNSIQLRINQIKQYLK
;
A
#
# COMPACT_ATOMS: atom_id res chain seq x y z
N MET A 1 -3.88 36.50 2.17
CA MET A 1 -3.80 35.92 3.53
C MET A 1 -3.16 34.54 3.46
N GLN A 2 -2.51 34.08 4.52
CA GLN A 2 -1.98 32.71 4.58
C GLN A 2 -3.15 31.74 4.81
N LYS A 3 -3.26 30.69 3.98
CA LYS A 3 -4.32 29.68 4.08
C LYS A 3 -4.21 28.90 5.38
N TYR A 4 -5.34 28.58 6.00
CA TYR A 4 -5.40 27.67 7.13
C TYR A 4 -5.08 26.24 6.67
N LYS A 5 -4.08 25.61 7.29
CA LYS A 5 -3.71 24.21 7.02
C LYS A 5 -4.51 23.30 7.93
N ILE A 6 -5.34 22.44 7.34
CA ILE A 6 -6.13 21.43 8.05
C ILE A 6 -5.56 20.05 7.72
N TYR A 7 -4.93 19.42 8.70
CA TYR A 7 -4.43 18.05 8.59
C TYR A 7 -5.62 17.10 8.74
N ILE A 8 -5.81 16.16 7.82
CA ILE A 8 -7.02 15.35 7.78
C ILE A 8 -6.71 13.90 7.40
N ASP A 9 -7.44 12.99 8.03
CA ASP A 9 -7.44 11.57 7.73
C ASP A 9 -8.86 11.01 7.87
N PHE A 10 -9.26 10.08 7.00
CA PHE A 10 -10.58 9.44 7.01
C PHE A 10 -10.47 7.92 7.18
N GLU A 11 -11.45 7.34 7.89
CA GLU A 11 -11.78 5.93 7.75
C GLU A 11 -13.05 5.75 6.92
N ALA A 12 -13.03 4.74 6.05
CA ALA A 12 -14.20 4.33 5.29
C ALA A 12 -14.46 2.84 5.45
N ILE A 13 -15.74 2.45 5.38
CA ILE A 13 -16.09 1.06 5.10
C ILE A 13 -15.82 0.82 3.62
N THR A 14 -14.97 -0.15 3.30
CA THR A 14 -14.57 -0.45 1.92
C THR A 14 -14.83 -1.93 1.58
N PRO A 15 -14.75 -2.34 0.30
CA PRO A 15 -14.86 -3.76 -0.06
C PRO A 15 -13.84 -4.63 0.69
N PRO A 16 -14.23 -5.85 1.13
CA PRO A 16 -15.46 -6.56 0.77
C PRO A 16 -16.71 -6.19 1.60
N PHE A 17 -16.55 -5.42 2.69
CA PHE A 17 -17.64 -5.18 3.65
C PHE A 17 -18.82 -4.42 3.02
N THR A 18 -18.56 -3.45 2.14
CA THR A 18 -19.63 -2.72 1.44
C THR A 18 -20.46 -3.63 0.53
N THR A 19 -19.84 -4.64 -0.08
CA THR A 19 -20.54 -5.64 -0.90
C THR A 19 -21.49 -6.49 -0.07
N ILE A 20 -21.06 -6.93 1.12
CA ILE A 20 -21.90 -7.67 2.08
C ILE A 20 -23.14 -6.85 2.49
N LEU A 21 -22.94 -5.54 2.62
CA LEU A 21 -23.95 -4.58 3.05
C LEU A 21 -25.01 -4.26 1.97
N GLY A 22 -24.99 -4.95 0.83
CA GLY A 22 -25.99 -4.83 -0.24
C GLY A 22 -25.74 -3.69 -1.22
N SER A 23 -24.59 -3.02 -1.17
CA SER A 23 -24.21 -2.10 -2.25
C SER A 23 -23.60 -2.90 -3.39
N GLN A 24 -24.35 -3.06 -4.49
CA GLN A 24 -23.82 -3.58 -5.76
C GLN A 24 -22.67 -2.72 -6.33
N VAL A 25 -22.33 -1.60 -5.67
CA VAL A 25 -21.29 -0.66 -6.05
C VAL A 25 -20.11 -0.74 -5.07
N LYS A 26 -18.89 -0.81 -5.61
CA LYS A 26 -17.61 -0.81 -4.88
C LYS A 26 -17.23 0.58 -4.35
N ASN A 27 -18.17 1.26 -3.69
CA ASN A 27 -17.92 2.60 -3.16
C ASN A 27 -17.37 2.54 -1.73
N ASN A 28 -16.58 3.56 -1.38
CA ASN A 28 -16.13 3.80 -0.02
C ASN A 28 -17.23 4.55 0.76
N TYR A 29 -17.47 4.15 2.00
CA TYR A 29 -18.41 4.82 2.91
C TYR A 29 -17.63 5.47 4.06
N PRO A 30 -17.13 6.71 3.87
CA PRO A 30 -16.41 7.44 4.92
C PRO A 30 -17.30 7.60 6.15
N PHE A 31 -16.79 7.22 7.32
CA PHE A 31 -17.58 7.17 8.55
C PHE A 31 -16.84 7.70 9.78
N CYS A 32 -15.52 7.82 9.71
CA CYS A 32 -14.72 8.50 10.72
C CYS A 32 -13.80 9.49 10.03
N TYR A 33 -13.55 10.62 10.67
CA TYR A 33 -12.47 11.51 10.29
C TYR A 33 -11.82 12.09 11.53
N THR A 34 -10.55 12.44 11.42
CA THR A 34 -9.88 13.36 12.31
C THR A 34 -9.38 14.56 11.54
N ILE A 35 -9.58 15.75 12.09
CA ILE A 35 -8.91 16.98 11.66
C ILE A 35 -7.95 17.50 12.72
N GLY A 36 -6.87 18.11 12.26
CA GLY A 36 -5.83 18.75 13.07
C GLY A 36 -5.52 20.15 12.57
N TYR A 37 -5.19 21.05 13.49
CA TYR A 37 -4.80 22.43 13.21
C TYR A 37 -3.66 22.85 14.15
N ILE A 38 -2.75 23.66 13.62
CA ILE A 38 -1.66 24.27 14.39
C ILE A 38 -1.91 25.78 14.38
N ASP A 39 -2.10 26.38 15.55
CA ASP A 39 -2.30 27.82 15.64
C ASP A 39 -0.99 28.62 15.51
N LYS A 40 -1.12 29.94 15.56
CA LYS A 40 0.01 30.88 15.54
C LYS A 40 0.97 30.73 16.73
N TYR A 41 0.55 30.07 17.81
CA TYR A 41 1.34 29.80 19.00
C TYR A 41 1.92 28.38 19.01
N SER A 42 1.85 27.67 17.87
CA SER A 42 2.29 26.27 17.72
C SER A 42 1.53 25.26 18.58
N GLN A 43 0.36 25.63 19.10
CA GLN A 43 -0.52 24.70 19.80
C GLN A 43 -1.28 23.83 18.80
N GLU A 44 -1.43 22.56 19.14
CA GLU A 44 -2.05 21.55 18.29
C GLU A 44 -3.46 21.24 18.76
N TYR A 45 -4.43 21.41 17.87
CA TYR A 45 -5.84 21.13 18.13
C TYR A 45 -6.28 19.96 17.27
N TYR A 46 -7.11 19.09 17.84
CA TYR A 46 -7.60 17.89 17.17
C TYR A 46 -9.09 17.69 17.39
N LYS A 47 -9.77 17.27 16.34
CA LYS A 47 -11.18 16.87 16.42
C LYS A 47 -11.41 15.61 15.62
N THR A 48 -11.83 14.56 16.30
CA THR A 48 -12.27 13.31 15.68
C THR A 48 -13.78 13.19 15.77
N ARG A 49 -14.40 12.70 14.69
CA ARG A 49 -15.83 12.41 14.66
C ARG A 49 -16.11 11.10 13.95
N ILE A 50 -17.00 10.31 14.54
CA ILE A 50 -17.62 9.15 13.91
C ILE A 50 -19.04 9.52 13.51
N ILE A 51 -19.35 9.43 12.22
CA ILE A 51 -20.67 9.63 11.65
C ILE A 51 -21.52 8.40 11.90
N LYS A 52 -22.75 8.62 12.37
CA LYS A 52 -23.72 7.53 12.54
C LYS A 52 -24.17 7.06 11.15
N LEU A 53 -23.72 5.88 10.73
CA LEU A 53 -24.13 5.27 9.47
C LEU A 53 -25.55 4.67 9.55
N LYS A 54 -26.54 5.50 9.85
CA LYS A 54 -27.95 5.09 9.91
C LYS A 54 -28.51 4.67 8.56
N SER A 55 -27.84 4.92 7.43
CA SER A 55 -28.21 4.42 6.10
C SER A 55 -26.98 4.35 5.19
N MET A 56 -26.97 3.47 4.20
CA MET A 56 -25.97 3.46 3.10
C MET A 56 -26.38 4.41 1.97
N ASN A 57 -27.11 5.49 2.26
CA ASN A 57 -27.37 6.50 1.25
C ASN A 57 -26.17 7.44 1.16
N LEU A 58 -25.36 7.29 0.11
CA LEU A 58 -24.15 8.10 -0.08
C LEU A 58 -24.44 9.61 -0.16
N LYS A 59 -25.54 10.03 -0.82
CA LYS A 59 -25.90 11.45 -0.87
C LYS A 59 -26.13 12.01 0.54
N GLN A 60 -26.86 11.26 1.36
CA GLN A 60 -27.12 11.65 2.74
C GLN A 60 -25.83 11.68 3.56
N LEU A 61 -24.99 10.65 3.42
CA LEU A 61 -23.71 10.55 4.11
C LEU A 61 -22.79 11.73 3.81
N TYR A 62 -22.62 12.07 2.53
CA TYR A 62 -21.80 13.21 2.12
C TYR A 62 -22.40 14.55 2.58
N ARG A 63 -23.73 14.69 2.63
CA ARG A 63 -24.37 15.87 3.21
C ARG A 63 -24.05 16.03 4.70
N ASP A 64 -24.20 14.95 5.46
CA ASP A 64 -23.97 14.96 6.91
C ASP A 64 -22.48 15.15 7.23
N LEU A 65 -21.60 14.55 6.43
CA LEU A 65 -20.15 14.78 6.49
C LEU A 65 -19.80 16.25 6.22
N LYS A 66 -20.38 16.87 5.17
CA LYS A 66 -20.13 18.29 4.86
C LYS A 66 -20.50 19.16 6.04
N GLU A 67 -21.71 19.00 6.57
CA GLU A 67 -22.22 19.80 7.68
C GLU A 67 -21.34 19.65 8.93
N HIS A 68 -21.01 18.42 9.31
CA HIS A 68 -20.22 18.16 10.51
C HIS A 68 -18.76 18.60 10.37
N LEU A 69 -18.14 18.34 9.22
CA LEU A 69 -16.75 18.71 8.96
C LEU A 69 -16.60 20.23 8.91
N THR A 70 -17.53 20.95 8.28
CA THR A 70 -17.55 22.42 8.30
C THR A 70 -17.62 22.97 9.72
N LYS A 71 -18.59 22.50 10.51
CA LYS A 71 -18.76 22.92 11.92
C LYS A 71 -17.52 22.61 12.76
N ASP A 72 -16.92 21.44 12.57
CA ASP A 72 -15.73 21.05 13.31
C ASP A 72 -14.51 21.87 12.89
N ILE A 73 -14.34 22.21 11.60
CA ILE A 73 -13.26 23.10 11.13
C ILE A 73 -13.42 24.49 11.73
N HIS A 74 -14.61 25.11 11.65
CA HIS A 74 -14.88 26.43 12.23
C HIS A 74 -14.60 26.46 13.73
N LYS A 75 -14.99 25.41 14.44
CA LYS A 75 -14.69 25.27 15.87
C LYS A 75 -13.19 25.14 16.13
N LEU A 76 -12.47 24.41 15.28
CA LEU A 76 -11.04 24.14 15.45
C LEU A 76 -10.18 25.39 15.22
N ILE A 77 -10.58 26.26 14.28
CA ILE A 77 -9.88 27.51 13.95
C ILE A 77 -10.48 28.74 14.64
N GLU A 78 -11.56 28.55 15.41
CA GLU A 78 -12.32 29.60 16.11
C GLU A 78 -12.83 30.72 15.19
N GLN A 79 -13.16 30.38 13.95
CA GLN A 79 -13.60 31.34 12.94
C GLN A 79 -14.57 30.70 11.93
N GLU A 80 -15.64 31.41 11.61
CA GLU A 80 -16.51 31.07 10.48
C GLU A 80 -15.93 31.63 9.18
N ILE A 81 -15.57 30.74 8.26
CA ILE A 81 -15.02 31.07 6.94
C ILE A 81 -15.63 30.16 5.88
N GLU A 82 -15.65 30.63 4.64
CA GLU A 82 -15.94 29.73 3.52
C GLU A 82 -14.81 28.70 3.36
N ILE A 83 -15.18 27.42 3.24
CA ILE A 83 -14.22 26.34 2.99
C ILE A 83 -14.04 26.23 1.48
N ASN A 84 -13.00 26.89 0.98
CA ASN A 84 -12.59 26.90 -0.41
C ASN A 84 -11.05 26.88 -0.49
N GLU A 85 -10.50 26.78 -1.70
CA GLU A 85 -9.05 26.75 -1.91
C GLU A 85 -8.35 28.03 -1.48
N GLU A 86 -9.03 29.18 -1.36
CA GLU A 86 -8.41 30.45 -0.95
C GLU A 86 -8.17 30.49 0.55
N ASN A 87 -9.08 29.95 1.35
CA ASN A 87 -9.04 30.04 2.80
C ASN A 87 -8.42 28.81 3.47
N ILE A 88 -8.58 27.62 2.89
CA ILE A 88 -8.20 26.34 3.50
C ILE A 88 -7.29 25.52 2.57
N GLN A 89 -6.35 24.79 3.15
CA GLN A 89 -5.61 23.72 2.48
C GLN A 89 -5.71 22.44 3.32
N PHE A 90 -6.35 21.41 2.76
CA PHE A 90 -6.35 20.08 3.34
C PHE A 90 -4.99 19.41 3.12
N ILE A 91 -4.46 18.76 4.15
CA ILE A 91 -3.17 18.07 4.14
C ILE A 91 -3.37 16.64 4.65
N GLY A 92 -2.91 15.65 3.90
CA GLY A 92 -2.99 14.23 4.26
C GLY A 92 -1.73 13.45 3.88
N TRP A 93 -1.68 12.17 4.23
CA TRP A 93 -0.60 11.26 3.85
C TRP A 93 -1.06 10.28 2.77
N ASN A 94 -0.46 10.35 1.57
CA ASN A 94 -0.92 9.60 0.40
C ASN A 94 -2.46 9.68 0.22
N PRO A 95 -3.01 10.91 0.07
CA PRO A 95 -4.40 11.22 0.40
C PRO A 95 -5.42 10.74 -0.65
N GLN A 96 -5.49 9.44 -0.94
CA GLN A 96 -6.39 8.92 -1.97
C GLN A 96 -7.86 8.99 -1.54
N LEU A 97 -8.17 8.54 -0.32
CA LEU A 97 -9.53 8.59 0.23
C LEU A 97 -9.89 10.05 0.57
N GLU A 98 -8.96 10.80 1.14
CA GLU A 98 -9.14 12.20 1.50
C GLU A 98 -9.46 13.01 0.24
N ASN A 99 -8.74 12.80 -0.87
CA ASN A 99 -9.06 13.44 -2.15
C ASN A 99 -10.47 13.10 -2.65
N GLU A 100 -10.88 11.81 -2.60
CA GLU A 100 -12.24 11.40 -2.98
C GLU A 100 -13.28 12.17 -2.15
N VAL A 101 -13.06 12.26 -0.85
CA VAL A 101 -14.00 12.88 0.08
C VAL A 101 -14.00 14.40 -0.03
N THR A 102 -12.84 15.07 0.07
CA THR A 102 -12.75 16.54 0.04
C THR A 102 -13.18 17.12 -1.29
N ASN A 103 -12.89 16.43 -2.40
CA ASN A 103 -13.37 16.85 -3.72
C ASN A 103 -14.90 16.75 -3.78
N LYS A 104 -15.49 15.69 -3.23
CA LYS A 104 -16.95 15.53 -3.19
C LYS A 104 -17.65 16.56 -2.30
N LEU A 105 -17.02 16.94 -1.19
CA LEU A 105 -17.61 17.85 -0.19
C LEU A 105 -17.44 19.33 -0.58
N PHE A 106 -16.25 19.71 -1.06
CA PHE A 106 -15.82 21.10 -1.21
C PHE A 106 -15.21 21.42 -2.57
N GLU A 107 -15.15 20.45 -3.50
CA GLU A 107 -14.47 20.60 -4.80
C GLU A 107 -12.97 20.89 -4.67
N MET A 108 -12.37 20.46 -3.54
CA MET A 108 -10.97 20.68 -3.20
C MET A 108 -10.19 19.39 -3.13
N ASN A 109 -8.94 19.41 -3.60
CA ASN A 109 -8.02 18.30 -3.37
C ASN A 109 -7.28 18.44 -2.04
N THR A 110 -6.96 17.30 -1.45
CA THR A 110 -6.08 17.16 -0.30
C THR A 110 -4.63 17.06 -0.76
N LYS A 111 -3.79 17.97 -0.27
CA LYS A 111 -2.36 17.99 -0.58
C LYS A 111 -1.65 16.88 0.18
N ASN A 112 -0.79 16.12 -0.50
CA ASN A 112 0.11 15.20 0.19
C ASN A 112 1.14 16.00 1.00
N ILE A 113 1.32 15.66 2.28
CA ILE A 113 2.23 16.39 3.18
C ILE A 113 3.69 16.34 2.72
N ILE A 114 4.05 15.27 2.00
CA ILE A 114 5.36 15.11 1.35
C ILE A 114 5.25 15.30 -0.16
N ASN A 115 6.29 15.90 -0.75
CA ASN A 115 6.44 16.00 -2.20
C ASN A 115 7.06 14.71 -2.77
N SER A 116 6.48 13.55 -2.46
CA SER A 116 6.91 12.26 -3.01
C SER A 116 5.73 11.54 -3.65
N SER A 117 5.97 10.97 -4.83
CA SER A 117 5.04 10.07 -5.51
C SER A 117 5.09 8.63 -4.96
N HIS A 118 5.98 8.35 -4.01
CA HIS A 118 6.18 7.00 -3.49
C HIS A 118 5.19 6.66 -2.39
N GLN A 119 4.53 5.51 -2.54
CA GLN A 119 3.65 4.95 -1.52
C GLN A 119 4.47 4.29 -0.40
N LEU A 120 4.80 5.08 0.63
CA LEU A 120 5.32 4.62 1.91
C LEU A 120 4.19 4.63 2.95
N SER A 121 4.20 3.69 3.90
CA SER A 121 3.25 3.73 5.01
C SER A 121 3.64 4.83 6.00
N LEU A 122 2.65 5.52 6.57
CA LEU A 122 2.86 6.62 7.52
C LEU A 122 3.75 6.19 8.70
N ASN A 123 3.54 4.98 9.24
CA ASN A 123 4.34 4.42 10.34
C ASN A 123 5.84 4.30 10.02
N ILE A 124 6.21 4.02 8.77
CA ILE A 124 7.62 3.92 8.37
C ILE A 124 8.23 5.31 8.31
N ALA A 125 7.53 6.27 7.68
CA ALA A 125 7.99 7.64 7.56
C ALA A 125 8.10 8.36 8.93
N THR A 126 7.33 7.89 9.91
CA THR A 126 7.29 8.43 11.27
C THR A 126 7.79 7.42 12.30
N LYS A 127 8.81 6.62 11.96
CA LYS A 127 9.37 5.58 12.86
C LYS A 127 9.94 6.14 14.18
N TYR A 128 10.32 7.41 14.22
CA TYR A 128 10.79 8.10 15.43
C TYR A 128 9.69 8.85 16.18
N PHE A 129 8.46 8.86 15.65
CA PHE A 129 7.32 9.34 16.41
C PHE A 129 7.06 8.37 17.57
N ILE A 130 7.34 8.83 18.78
CA ILE A 130 7.16 8.05 20.00
C ILE A 130 5.66 7.86 20.22
N ASN A 131 5.20 6.63 20.01
CA ASN A 131 3.86 6.23 20.36
C ASN A 131 3.88 4.79 20.89
N ASN A 132 3.50 4.63 22.15
CA ASN A 132 3.43 3.34 22.82
C ASN A 132 1.99 2.78 22.84
N ASP A 133 1.08 3.39 22.09
CA ASP A 133 -0.31 3.02 22.11
C ASP A 133 -0.58 1.70 21.38
N ILE A 134 -1.21 0.78 22.10
CA ILE A 134 -1.76 -0.45 21.52
C ILE A 134 -3.18 -0.13 21.04
N TYR A 135 -3.44 -0.32 19.75
CA TYR A 135 -4.76 -0.13 19.16
C TYR A 135 -5.56 -1.42 19.14
N PHE A 136 -6.89 -1.30 19.23
CA PHE A 136 -7.83 -2.39 18.99
C PHE A 136 -7.70 -3.59 19.96
N GLU A 137 -7.21 -3.39 21.19
CA GLU A 137 -7.13 -4.46 22.20
C GLU A 137 -8.47 -5.12 22.53
N TYR A 138 -9.56 -4.33 22.62
CA TYR A 138 -10.88 -4.89 22.88
C TYR A 138 -11.41 -5.63 21.66
N PHE A 139 -11.22 -5.04 20.47
CA PHE A 139 -11.52 -5.71 19.20
C PHE A 139 -10.84 -7.08 19.08
N ASN A 140 -9.59 -7.23 19.53
CA ASN A 140 -8.86 -8.50 19.48
C ASN A 140 -9.39 -9.57 20.44
N LYS A 141 -10.27 -9.20 21.38
CA LYS A 141 -10.84 -10.09 22.40
C LYS A 141 -12.32 -10.41 22.16
N LEU A 142 -12.92 -9.91 21.07
CA LEU A 142 -14.31 -10.23 20.75
C LEU A 142 -14.43 -11.70 20.36
N ASP A 143 -15.53 -12.32 20.76
CA ASP A 143 -15.86 -13.69 20.34
C ASP A 143 -16.97 -13.63 19.27
N LEU A 144 -16.58 -13.26 18.05
CA LEU A 144 -17.50 -13.21 16.91
C LEU A 144 -17.35 -14.45 16.04
N ASN A 145 -18.45 -15.16 15.83
CA ASN A 145 -18.50 -16.29 14.90
C ASN A 145 -18.64 -15.84 13.44
N ASP A 146 -17.72 -14.98 12.98
CA ASP A 146 -17.66 -14.48 11.61
C ASP A 146 -16.31 -14.78 10.95
N THR A 147 -16.37 -15.29 9.72
CA THR A 147 -15.17 -15.62 8.94
C THR A 147 -14.35 -14.39 8.55
N PHE A 148 -14.98 -13.22 8.34
CA PHE A 148 -14.25 -12.00 8.03
C PHE A 148 -13.58 -11.42 9.28
N TYR A 149 -14.20 -11.55 10.45
CA TYR A 149 -13.60 -11.19 11.73
C TYR A 149 -12.31 -11.98 11.96
N ARG A 150 -12.34 -13.31 11.81
CA ARG A 150 -11.15 -14.17 11.97
C ARG A 150 -10.02 -13.76 11.02
N LYS A 151 -10.33 -13.52 9.74
CA LYS A 151 -9.35 -13.01 8.77
C LYS A 151 -8.79 -11.64 9.14
N THR A 152 -9.58 -10.80 9.81
CA THR A 152 -9.17 -9.48 10.26
C THR A 152 -8.28 -9.55 11.50
N LEU A 153 -8.50 -10.54 12.39
CA LEU A 153 -7.61 -10.82 13.52
C LEU A 153 -6.22 -11.26 13.06
N ASP A 154 -6.16 -12.13 12.05
CA ASP A 154 -4.90 -12.63 11.47
C ASP A 154 -4.09 -11.55 10.72
N SER A 155 -4.69 -10.38 10.47
CA SER A 155 -4.04 -9.28 9.77
C SER A 155 -3.23 -8.39 10.74
N GLU A 156 -1.94 -8.24 10.47
CA GLU A 156 -1.06 -7.26 11.15
C GLU A 156 -1.42 -5.81 10.82
N LYS A 157 -2.21 -5.56 9.76
CA LYS A 157 -2.59 -4.21 9.33
C LYS A 157 -3.75 -3.67 10.15
N THR A 158 -3.49 -2.64 10.95
CA THR A 158 -4.48 -1.95 11.79
C THR A 158 -5.62 -1.30 10.98
N GLY A 159 -5.34 -0.81 9.77
CA GLY A 159 -6.38 -0.26 8.89
C GLY A 159 -7.47 -1.27 8.50
N VAL A 160 -7.16 -2.57 8.45
CA VAL A 160 -8.17 -3.60 8.20
C VAL A 160 -9.11 -3.74 9.41
N LYS A 161 -8.56 -3.60 10.63
CA LYS A 161 -9.36 -3.58 11.88
C LYS A 161 -10.24 -2.33 11.94
N ALA A 162 -9.72 -1.16 11.59
CA ALA A 162 -10.50 0.09 11.52
C ALA A 162 -11.70 -0.03 10.55
N ASN A 163 -11.47 -0.57 9.35
CA ASN A 163 -12.51 -0.85 8.36
C ASN A 163 -13.58 -1.81 8.91
N TYR A 164 -13.17 -2.90 9.56
CA TYR A 164 -14.09 -3.86 10.18
C TYR A 164 -14.87 -3.25 11.35
N VAL A 165 -14.26 -2.39 12.17
CA VAL A 165 -14.96 -1.65 13.22
C VAL A 165 -16.05 -0.76 12.61
N GLY A 166 -15.78 -0.11 11.48
CA GLY A 166 -16.82 0.60 10.71
C GLY A 166 -17.98 -0.30 10.31
N PHE A 167 -17.67 -1.50 9.81
CA PHE A 167 -18.68 -2.52 9.49
C PHE A 167 -19.51 -2.95 10.72
N LEU A 168 -18.88 -3.19 11.87
CA LEU A 168 -19.59 -3.50 13.12
C LEU A 168 -20.53 -2.37 13.56
N ILE A 169 -20.04 -1.12 13.55
CA ILE A 169 -20.84 0.07 13.87
C ILE A 169 -22.07 0.15 12.98
N TYR A 170 -21.89 -0.10 11.68
CA TYR A 170 -22.99 -0.15 10.72
C TYR A 170 -24.01 -1.25 11.07
N CYS A 171 -23.53 -2.48 11.27
CA CYS A 171 -24.38 -3.65 11.55
C CYS A 171 -25.21 -3.45 12.82
N TYR A 172 -24.62 -2.86 13.85
CA TYR A 172 -25.33 -2.47 15.07
C TYR A 172 -26.45 -1.46 14.81
N TYR A 173 -26.16 -0.35 14.13
CA TYR A 173 -27.19 0.67 13.86
C TYR A 173 -28.34 0.16 12.99
N LYS A 174 -28.08 -0.84 12.14
CA LYS A 174 -29.08 -1.45 11.27
C LYS A 174 -29.72 -2.70 11.81
N LYS A 175 -29.22 -3.27 12.90
CA LYS A 175 -29.64 -4.56 13.44
C LYS A 175 -29.64 -5.63 12.35
N ARG A 176 -28.51 -5.78 11.64
CA ARG A 176 -28.36 -6.75 10.54
C ARG A 176 -27.02 -7.48 10.59
N TYR A 177 -26.92 -8.54 9.78
CA TYR A 177 -25.75 -9.41 9.54
C TYR A 177 -25.38 -10.30 10.72
N PHE A 178 -25.39 -9.76 11.93
CA PHE A 178 -25.22 -10.52 13.17
C PHE A 178 -26.57 -10.70 13.87
N ASN A 179 -26.67 -11.72 14.71
CA ASN A 179 -27.83 -11.87 15.59
C ASN A 179 -27.85 -10.77 16.65
N ASN A 180 -29.04 -10.40 17.13
CA ASN A 180 -29.18 -9.31 18.11
C ASN A 180 -28.38 -9.56 19.41
N THR A 181 -28.20 -10.82 19.80
CA THR A 181 -27.42 -11.21 20.99
C THR A 181 -25.93 -10.95 20.79
N GLU A 182 -25.36 -11.35 19.65
CA GLU A 182 -23.93 -11.16 19.35
C GLU A 182 -23.55 -9.67 19.31
N LEU A 183 -24.41 -8.82 18.75
CA LEU A 183 -24.17 -7.37 18.72
C LEU A 183 -24.38 -6.68 20.07
N ALA A 184 -25.27 -7.20 20.91
CA ALA A 184 -25.55 -6.64 22.23
C ALA A 184 -24.38 -6.84 23.21
N GLU A 185 -23.56 -7.88 23.00
CA GLU A 185 -22.38 -8.18 23.81
C GLU A 185 -21.17 -7.29 23.44
N ILE A 186 -21.23 -6.57 22.32
CA ILE A 186 -20.16 -5.67 21.88
C ILE A 186 -20.29 -4.30 22.55
N ASP A 187 -19.30 -3.92 23.34
CA ASP A 187 -19.11 -2.54 23.81
C ASP A 187 -18.64 -1.65 22.64
N LEU A 188 -19.61 -1.15 21.90
CA LEU A 188 -19.36 -0.25 20.79
C LEU A 188 -18.70 1.05 21.21
N ASP A 189 -18.92 1.54 22.43
CA ASP A 189 -18.34 2.81 22.85
C ASP A 189 -16.85 2.63 23.19
N LEU A 190 -16.45 1.46 23.68
CA LEU A 190 -15.04 1.08 23.75
C LEU A 190 -14.40 0.95 22.37
N LEU A 191 -15.06 0.28 21.40
CA LEU A 191 -14.54 0.19 20.02
C LEU A 191 -14.38 1.57 19.37
N LYS A 192 -15.38 2.45 19.52
CA LYS A 192 -15.30 3.83 19.02
C LYS A 192 -14.16 4.60 19.68
N ARG A 193 -13.93 4.45 20.98
CA ARG A 193 -12.80 5.08 21.68
C ARG A 193 -11.46 4.61 21.12
N GLN A 194 -11.31 3.31 20.85
CA GLN A 194 -10.09 2.77 20.23
C GLN A 194 -9.90 3.28 18.79
N LEU A 195 -10.97 3.35 18.00
CA LEU A 195 -10.94 3.91 16.65
C LEU A 195 -10.57 5.41 16.64
N ILE A 196 -11.16 6.19 17.55
CA ILE A 196 -10.86 7.61 17.70
C ILE A 196 -9.39 7.82 18.04
N LYS A 197 -8.86 7.02 18.96
CA LYS A 197 -7.45 7.06 19.36
C LYS A 197 -6.53 6.76 18.17
N TYR A 198 -6.82 5.67 17.45
CA TYR A 198 -6.09 5.25 16.25
C TYR A 198 -6.04 6.35 15.19
N ASN A 199 -7.21 6.83 14.74
CA ASN A 199 -7.29 7.80 13.66
C ASN A 199 -6.74 9.19 14.08
N LYS A 200 -6.87 9.56 15.37
CA LYS A 200 -6.24 10.79 15.89
C LYS A 200 -4.72 10.73 15.82
N ASP A 201 -4.12 9.58 16.08
CA ASP A 201 -2.67 9.45 16.02
C ASP A 201 -2.12 9.55 14.59
N ASP A 202 -2.87 9.12 13.58
CA ASP A 202 -2.49 9.35 12.18
C ASP A 202 -2.39 10.87 11.88
N VAL A 203 -3.35 11.68 12.35
CA VAL A 203 -3.27 13.14 12.22
C VAL A 203 -2.16 13.76 13.07
N LYS A 204 -1.88 13.23 14.27
CA LYS A 204 -0.69 13.67 15.04
C LYS A 204 0.59 13.40 14.27
N ARG A 205 0.71 12.24 13.60
CA ARG A 205 1.86 11.90 12.75
C ARG A 205 1.97 12.86 11.57
N LEU A 206 0.86 13.32 10.97
CA LEU A 206 0.90 14.39 9.96
C LEU A 206 1.52 15.68 10.53
N ILE A 207 1.06 16.13 11.69
CA ILE A 207 1.61 17.33 12.33
C ILE A 207 3.09 17.12 12.71
N TYR A 208 3.47 15.93 13.19
CA TYR A 208 4.87 15.57 13.42
C TYR A 208 5.72 15.72 12.17
N ILE A 209 5.24 15.26 11.01
CA ILE A 209 5.94 15.40 9.73
C ILE A 209 6.10 16.88 9.37
N GLU A 210 5.08 17.71 9.57
CA GLU A 210 5.21 19.15 9.30
C GLU A 210 6.32 19.78 10.14
N LYS A 211 6.44 19.37 11.41
CA LYS A 211 7.46 19.87 12.35
C LYS A 211 8.86 19.31 12.09
N HIS A 212 8.98 18.10 11.53
CA HIS A 212 10.26 17.37 11.36
C HIS A 212 10.55 16.99 9.90
N LYS A 213 10.19 17.86 8.94
CA LYS A 213 10.27 17.56 7.49
C LYS A 213 11.60 17.00 7.02
N ASN A 214 12.72 17.57 7.47
CA ASN A 214 14.06 17.15 7.02
C ASN A 214 14.40 15.72 7.47
N GLU A 215 14.05 15.39 8.72
CA GLU A 215 14.24 14.04 9.26
C GLU A 215 13.37 13.04 8.50
N VAL A 216 12.09 13.34 8.35
CA VAL A 216 11.14 12.46 7.66
C VAL A 216 11.53 12.25 6.20
N ASN A 217 11.95 13.31 5.49
CA ASN A 217 12.44 13.19 4.12
C ASN A 217 13.68 12.29 4.03
N SER A 218 14.61 12.40 4.98
CA SER A 218 15.80 11.53 5.03
C SER A 218 15.41 10.05 5.21
N ILE A 219 14.43 9.76 6.08
CA ILE A 219 13.90 8.40 6.27
C ILE A 219 13.25 7.89 4.99
N ILE A 220 12.45 8.73 4.31
CA ILE A 220 11.79 8.38 3.06
C ILE A 220 12.82 8.03 1.98
N GLU A 221 13.85 8.85 1.81
CA GLU A 221 14.91 8.63 0.83
C GLU A 221 15.68 7.34 1.11
N GLU A 222 16.03 7.08 2.37
CA GLU A 222 16.69 5.84 2.80
C GLU A 222 15.83 4.61 2.46
N GLU A 223 14.54 4.66 2.74
CA GLU A 223 13.62 3.54 2.48
C GLU A 223 13.36 3.32 0.98
N ILE A 224 13.29 4.39 0.19
CA ILE A 224 13.22 4.31 -1.27
C ILE A 224 14.49 3.64 -1.81
N TYR A 225 15.66 4.05 -1.33
CA TYR A 225 16.94 3.48 -1.74
C TYR A 225 17.01 1.97 -1.44
N LYS A 226 16.65 1.55 -0.22
CA LYS A 226 16.57 0.12 0.17
C LYS A 226 15.60 -0.66 -0.72
N ARG A 227 14.40 -0.13 -0.98
CA ARG A 227 13.40 -0.76 -1.86
C ARG A 227 13.92 -0.92 -3.28
N ASN A 228 14.58 0.10 -3.83
CA ASN A 228 15.16 0.05 -5.17
C ASN A 228 16.26 -1.01 -5.28
N GLN A 229 17.15 -1.09 -4.28
CA GLN A 229 18.15 -2.16 -4.21
C GLN A 229 17.52 -3.55 -4.15
N LYS A 230 16.55 -3.74 -3.24
CA LYS A 230 15.81 -5.01 -3.12
C LYS A 230 15.17 -5.41 -4.45
N ASN A 231 14.51 -4.47 -5.13
CA ASN A 231 13.88 -4.72 -6.43
C ASN A 231 14.90 -5.07 -7.52
N ALA A 232 16.08 -4.44 -7.51
CA ALA A 232 17.18 -4.80 -8.41
C ALA A 232 17.64 -6.24 -8.16
N TYR A 233 17.85 -6.63 -6.90
CA TYR A 233 18.24 -8.01 -6.55
C TYR A 233 17.15 -9.03 -6.89
N ILE A 234 15.86 -8.72 -6.69
CA ILE A 234 14.75 -9.59 -7.09
C ILE A 234 14.71 -9.76 -8.61
N LYS A 235 14.89 -8.67 -9.37
CA LYS A 235 14.92 -8.72 -10.84
C LYS A 235 16.06 -9.61 -11.33
N GLU A 236 17.23 -9.46 -10.74
CA GLU A 236 18.40 -10.28 -11.07
C GLU A 236 18.19 -11.75 -10.69
N PHE A 237 17.73 -12.04 -9.47
CA PHE A 237 17.37 -13.40 -9.03
C PHE A 237 16.40 -14.07 -10.00
N ASN A 238 15.34 -13.37 -10.41
CA ASN A 238 14.36 -13.88 -11.36
C ASN A 238 14.97 -14.13 -12.74
N ASN A 239 15.91 -13.29 -13.18
CA ASN A 239 16.65 -13.51 -14.40
C ASN A 239 17.51 -14.78 -14.31
N LEU A 240 18.31 -14.94 -13.25
CA LEU A 240 19.16 -16.12 -13.03
C LEU A 240 18.34 -17.42 -12.97
N LYS A 241 17.20 -17.40 -12.28
CA LYS A 241 16.27 -18.53 -12.24
C LYS A 241 15.73 -18.90 -13.63
N LYS A 242 15.39 -17.90 -14.46
CA LYS A 242 14.96 -18.12 -15.84
C LYS A 242 16.08 -18.71 -16.70
N LEU A 243 17.31 -18.22 -16.56
CA LEU A 243 18.48 -18.75 -17.28
C LEU A 243 18.74 -20.21 -16.90
N LYS A 244 18.75 -20.55 -15.60
CA LYS A 244 18.90 -21.92 -15.10
C LYS A 244 17.81 -22.86 -15.65
N LYS A 245 16.54 -22.42 -15.62
CA LYS A 245 15.42 -23.20 -16.16
C LYS A 245 15.57 -23.42 -17.66
N TYR A 246 16.04 -22.41 -18.39
CA TYR A 246 16.26 -22.51 -19.83
C TYR A 246 17.38 -23.50 -20.16
N LEU A 247 18.54 -23.44 -19.49
CA LEU A 247 19.61 -24.43 -19.65
C LEU A 247 19.10 -25.86 -19.42
N SER A 248 18.25 -26.04 -18.40
CA SER A 248 17.57 -27.31 -18.12
C SER A 248 16.67 -27.78 -19.27
N PHE A 249 15.89 -26.86 -19.84
CA PHE A 249 15.01 -27.15 -20.96
C PHE A 249 15.76 -27.59 -22.22
N ILE A 250 16.86 -26.91 -22.56
CA ILE A 250 17.70 -27.27 -23.71
C ILE A 250 18.67 -28.41 -23.40
N ARG A 251 18.54 -29.04 -22.23
CA ARG A 251 19.37 -30.16 -21.74
C ARG A 251 20.86 -29.83 -21.68
N LEU A 252 21.21 -28.55 -21.62
CA LEU A 252 22.58 -28.07 -21.49
C LEU A 252 22.98 -27.89 -20.01
N VAL A 253 22.62 -28.88 -19.17
CA VAL A 253 22.89 -28.86 -17.73
C VAL A 253 24.14 -29.66 -17.35
N LYS A 254 24.63 -30.51 -18.25
CA LYS A 254 25.70 -31.47 -17.98
C LYS A 254 27.05 -31.05 -18.57
N GLU A 255 27.08 -29.89 -19.22
CA GLU A 255 28.24 -29.31 -19.88
C GLU A 255 29.24 -28.90 -18.82
N ASN A 256 30.45 -29.45 -18.95
CA ASN A 256 31.45 -29.34 -17.90
C ASN A 256 32.33 -28.07 -18.07
N THR A 257 32.38 -27.51 -19.29
CA THR A 257 33.16 -26.31 -19.61
C THR A 257 32.31 -25.19 -20.19
N ILE A 258 32.76 -23.96 -20.00
CA ILE A 258 32.10 -22.75 -20.54
C ILE A 258 32.20 -22.72 -22.07
N GLU A 259 33.32 -23.19 -22.62
CA GLU A 259 33.60 -23.24 -24.05
C GLU A 259 32.64 -24.18 -24.78
N GLU A 260 32.43 -25.41 -24.29
CA GLU A 260 31.44 -26.35 -24.85
C GLU A 260 30.03 -25.77 -24.83
N LEU A 261 29.67 -25.08 -23.75
CA LEU A 261 28.38 -24.43 -23.64
C LEU A 261 28.24 -23.27 -24.64
N LYS A 262 29.26 -22.42 -24.77
CA LYS A 262 29.27 -21.32 -25.75
C LYS A 262 29.09 -21.85 -27.17
N GLU A 263 29.79 -22.92 -27.51
CA GLU A 263 29.69 -23.55 -28.83
C GLU A 263 28.28 -24.08 -29.10
N LYS A 264 27.69 -24.83 -28.15
CA LYS A 264 26.32 -25.36 -28.30
C LYS A 264 25.26 -24.24 -28.38
N LEU A 265 25.42 -23.17 -27.60
CA LEU A 265 24.54 -22.00 -27.67
C LEU A 265 24.68 -21.27 -29.01
N ASN A 266 25.90 -21.13 -29.55
CA ASN A 266 26.13 -20.54 -30.87
C ASN A 266 25.47 -21.35 -31.97
N ARG A 267 25.71 -22.68 -32.00
CA ARG A 267 25.06 -23.59 -32.96
C ARG A 267 23.53 -23.48 -32.90
N ARG A 268 22.95 -23.43 -31.68
CA ARG A 268 21.51 -23.27 -31.50
C ARG A 268 21.01 -21.91 -31.99
N ASN A 269 21.76 -20.84 -31.74
CA ASN A 269 21.43 -19.49 -32.19
C ASN A 269 21.44 -19.39 -33.73
N GLU A 270 22.45 -19.97 -34.38
CA GLU A 270 22.53 -20.07 -35.84
C GLU A 270 21.35 -20.85 -36.42
N GLN A 271 20.96 -21.98 -35.82
CA GLN A 271 19.77 -22.73 -36.22
C GLN A 271 18.52 -21.85 -36.17
N LEU A 272 18.29 -21.14 -35.06
CA LEU A 272 17.12 -20.28 -34.89
C LEU A 272 17.09 -19.12 -35.90
N ASN A 273 18.23 -18.47 -36.14
CA ASN A 273 18.35 -17.42 -37.15
C ASN A 273 18.08 -17.95 -38.56
N ASN A 274 18.62 -19.12 -38.90
CA ASN A 274 18.35 -19.77 -40.18
C ASN A 274 16.86 -20.13 -40.34
N TYR A 275 16.18 -20.56 -39.26
CA TYR A 275 14.73 -20.78 -39.29
C TYR A 275 13.94 -19.49 -39.51
N LEU A 276 14.33 -18.39 -38.88
CA LEU A 276 13.69 -17.08 -39.04
C LEU A 276 13.88 -16.52 -40.46
N ILE A 277 15.04 -16.73 -41.08
CA ILE A 277 15.31 -16.32 -42.47
C ILE A 277 14.49 -17.16 -43.47
N LYS A 278 14.33 -18.47 -43.20
CA LYS A 278 13.65 -19.41 -44.11
C LYS A 278 12.12 -19.40 -43.98
N GLN A 279 11.54 -19.01 -42.84
CA GLN A 279 10.09 -18.99 -42.63
C GLN A 279 9.52 -17.58 -42.75
N LYS A 280 8.68 -17.33 -43.76
CA LYS A 280 7.94 -16.07 -43.94
C LYS A 280 6.50 -16.05 -43.39
N CYS A 281 5.96 -17.14 -42.83
CA CYS A 281 4.49 -17.26 -42.67
C CYS A 281 3.93 -17.65 -41.29
N ASP A 282 4.73 -18.04 -40.29
CA ASP A 282 4.21 -18.41 -38.95
C ASP A 282 4.66 -17.40 -37.88
N LYS A 283 3.86 -16.34 -37.71
CA LYS A 283 4.08 -15.27 -36.72
C LYS A 283 4.21 -15.79 -35.29
N THR A 284 3.56 -16.92 -34.96
CA THR A 284 3.60 -17.50 -33.62
C THR A 284 4.96 -18.12 -33.35
N LYS A 285 5.48 -18.93 -34.28
CA LYS A 285 6.83 -19.51 -34.17
C LYS A 285 7.92 -18.46 -34.19
N GLU A 286 7.76 -17.41 -35.00
CA GLU A 286 8.66 -16.27 -35.05
C GLU A 286 8.85 -15.64 -33.65
N ILE A 287 7.74 -15.35 -32.96
CA ILE A 287 7.75 -14.80 -31.60
C ILE A 287 8.46 -15.74 -30.62
N VAL A 288 8.26 -17.06 -30.75
CA VAL A 288 8.92 -18.06 -29.88
C VAL A 288 10.43 -18.05 -30.12
N TYR A 289 10.89 -18.08 -31.37
CA TYR A 289 12.32 -18.10 -31.70
C TYR A 289 13.03 -16.80 -31.32
N GLN A 290 12.40 -15.64 -31.56
CA GLN A 290 12.94 -14.36 -31.09
C GLN A 290 13.09 -14.31 -29.56
N LYS A 291 12.13 -14.89 -28.81
CA LYS A 291 12.25 -15.02 -27.35
C LYS A 291 13.37 -15.96 -26.94
N GLU A 292 13.64 -17.03 -27.70
CA GLU A 292 14.73 -17.97 -27.44
C GLU A 292 16.10 -17.34 -27.71
N ILE A 293 16.27 -16.63 -28.83
CA ILE A 293 17.48 -15.86 -29.17
C ILE A 293 17.80 -14.84 -28.06
N LYS A 294 16.79 -14.11 -27.56
CA LYS A 294 16.98 -13.18 -26.43
C LYS A 294 17.52 -13.89 -25.19
N LYS A 295 17.05 -15.10 -24.88
CA LYS A 295 17.55 -15.90 -23.74
C LYS A 295 18.99 -16.36 -23.94
N ILE A 296 19.35 -16.79 -25.16
CA ILE A 296 20.73 -17.17 -25.51
C ILE A 296 21.66 -15.96 -25.35
N LYS A 297 21.25 -14.79 -25.84
CA LYS A 297 22.01 -13.54 -25.64
C LYS A 297 22.22 -13.22 -24.15
N SER A 298 21.17 -13.32 -23.33
CA SER A 298 21.29 -13.11 -21.88
C SER A 298 22.19 -14.13 -21.18
N LEU A 299 22.26 -15.38 -21.67
CA LEU A 299 23.24 -16.36 -21.19
C LEU A 299 24.67 -15.93 -21.54
N PHE A 300 24.92 -15.50 -22.78
CA PHE A 300 26.24 -14.99 -23.17
C PHE A 300 26.67 -13.78 -22.36
N ASP A 301 25.76 -12.81 -22.14
CA ASP A 301 26.03 -11.63 -21.32
C ASP A 301 26.41 -12.01 -19.88
N TYR A 302 25.78 -13.06 -19.32
CA TYR A 302 26.12 -13.58 -18.00
C TYR A 302 27.48 -14.28 -18.00
N ILE A 303 27.71 -15.18 -18.96
CA ILE A 303 28.96 -15.93 -19.12
C ILE A 303 30.17 -14.99 -19.31
N ASN A 304 30.00 -13.90 -20.06
CA ASN A 304 31.08 -12.94 -20.30
C ASN A 304 31.39 -12.06 -19.07
N LYS A 305 30.45 -11.98 -18.11
CA LYS A 305 30.64 -11.27 -16.84
C LYS A 305 31.19 -12.17 -15.73
N SER A 306 31.01 -13.49 -15.82
CA SER A 306 31.59 -14.43 -14.86
C SER A 306 33.09 -14.59 -15.10
N GLN A 307 33.91 -14.23 -14.12
CA GLN A 307 35.38 -14.35 -14.18
C GLN A 307 35.90 -15.80 -14.02
N LYS A 308 35.01 -16.78 -13.79
CA LYS A 308 35.38 -18.16 -13.44
C LYS A 308 35.20 -19.10 -14.63
N LYS A 309 36.09 -20.10 -14.70
CA LYS A 309 36.23 -21.05 -15.82
C LYS A 309 35.40 -22.33 -15.71
N PHE A 310 34.55 -22.53 -14.69
CA PHE A 310 33.91 -23.85 -14.49
C PHE A 310 32.47 -23.86 -13.96
N ASN A 311 31.66 -24.73 -14.59
CA ASN A 311 30.28 -25.11 -14.27
C ASN A 311 29.31 -23.93 -14.04
N LEU A 312 28.75 -23.43 -15.14
CA LEU A 312 27.77 -22.34 -15.15
C LEU A 312 26.58 -22.58 -14.20
N ILE A 313 26.16 -23.82 -13.98
CA ILE A 313 25.05 -24.11 -13.07
C ILE A 313 25.45 -23.94 -11.62
N SER A 314 26.65 -24.38 -11.25
CA SER A 314 27.20 -24.13 -9.92
C SER A 314 27.32 -22.62 -9.66
N GLU A 315 27.81 -21.86 -10.65
CA GLU A 315 27.88 -20.40 -10.56
C GLU A 315 26.50 -19.75 -10.48
N LEU A 316 25.54 -20.17 -11.30
CA LEU A 316 24.17 -19.69 -11.23
C LEU A 316 23.54 -20.01 -9.86
N ASN A 317 23.80 -21.19 -9.29
CA ASN A 317 23.32 -21.55 -7.95
C ASN A 317 23.96 -20.65 -6.88
N ASN A 318 25.26 -20.41 -6.95
CA ASN A 318 25.97 -19.54 -6.02
C ASN A 318 25.46 -18.08 -6.12
N SER A 319 25.29 -17.57 -7.34
CA SER A 319 24.72 -16.23 -7.58
C SER A 319 23.28 -16.14 -7.09
N ILE A 320 22.45 -17.17 -7.33
CA ILE A 320 21.09 -17.26 -6.80
C ILE A 320 21.12 -17.21 -5.27
N GLN A 321 21.99 -18.00 -4.62
CA GLN A 321 22.10 -18.04 -3.17
C GLN A 321 22.58 -16.70 -2.59
N LEU A 322 23.53 -16.05 -3.25
CA LEU A 322 24.00 -14.71 -2.89
C LEU A 322 22.86 -13.69 -2.96
N ARG A 323 22.06 -13.70 -4.04
CA ARG A 323 20.90 -12.80 -4.15
C ARG A 323 19.81 -13.11 -3.13
N ILE A 324 19.58 -14.39 -2.79
CA ILE A 324 18.69 -14.77 -1.68
C ILE A 324 19.18 -14.13 -0.38
N ASN A 325 20.47 -14.23 -0.07
CA ASN A 325 21.03 -13.67 1.16
C ASN A 325 20.90 -12.14 1.20
N GLN A 326 21.14 -11.45 0.07
CA GLN A 326 20.95 -10.00 -0.03
C GLN A 326 19.48 -9.58 0.10
N ILE A 327 18.54 -10.32 -0.48
CA ILE A 327 17.10 -10.05 -0.31
C ILE A 327 16.68 -10.24 1.15
N LYS A 328 17.21 -11.27 1.83
CA LYS A 328 16.92 -11.55 3.24
C LYS A 328 17.35 -10.42 4.18
N GLN A 329 18.38 -9.65 3.83
CA GLN A 329 18.79 -8.47 4.61
C GLN A 329 17.71 -7.38 4.66
N TYR A 330 16.76 -7.39 3.72
CA TYR A 330 15.63 -6.46 3.63
C TYR A 330 14.28 -7.09 4.02
N LEU A 331 14.30 -8.21 4.76
CA LEU A 331 13.12 -8.89 5.32
C LEU A 331 13.14 -8.94 6.87
N LYS A 332 14.22 -8.46 7.48
CA LYS A 332 14.27 -8.08 8.90
C LYS A 332 13.92 -6.61 9.00
#